data_AF-A0A956I9P5-F1
#
_entry.id   AF-A0A956I9P5-F1
#
_cell.length_a   1.000
_cell.length_b   1.000
_cell.length_c   1.000
_cell.angle_alpha   90.00
_cell.angle_beta   90.00
_cell.angle_gamma   90.00
#
_symmetry.space_group_name_H-M   'P 1'
#
loop_
_entity.id
_entity.type
_entity.pdbx_description
1 polymer ?
#
loop_
_entity_poly.entity_id
_entity_poly.type
_entity_poly.pdbx_seq_one_letter_code
_entity_poly.pdbx_strand_id
1 'polypeptide(L)'
;MLGLLLGVLSGCDCDGPVMPECETSDECPGGACIDGRCVATDGGGMDAASDDAGPGVDGGAGEVCDSGVTCLGACCAGNERCAFDRCVIDLGPCSTNDDCAGDSYCDADGRCTPYGVPEGVVTDPDCERTITIGDFAPDEQCRWTGPASDDPYPTWNQVYSAPHVADLDLDGDPTVLAPSIIVSAFDSSADGGILRAIDGRTCEEQFALTDPADRLVYASNFAIGDLDGDGRPEIVGASLQARQSAGGLVAFGYDAASGTYARRWYGRQCDVTGEPRHIPNDWTNNNGPSMHDLDDDGVPEVIWDRFVYDSGGCVLNPGASYTNYLRLGLFSVIADVDADDAPELVRPDGVYRWTGSDWEREAYWAPTDVANAERLGHVAVADFGDFEGSTPGHAEIVVASAPSSSSPATDNGTVRVMTLEGRIVFGPIALPADGGFAGRGGPPTVGDFDGDGRREVAVAGGSFYTVFDLDCDVDAETAPGCTRVAGLPRGVLWSRPSQDRSSNVTGSSVF
;
A
#
# COMPACT_ATOMS: atom_id res chain seq x y z
N MET A 1 18.47 -21.09 -50.03
CA MET A 1 17.75 -22.35 -49.74
C MET A 1 18.15 -22.79 -48.34
N LEU A 2 17.48 -22.25 -47.33
CA LEU A 2 17.41 -22.78 -45.97
C LEU A 2 16.15 -22.15 -45.38
N GLY A 3 15.13 -22.98 -45.17
CA GLY A 3 13.80 -22.55 -44.76
C GLY A 3 13.77 -22.22 -43.27
N LEU A 4 13.23 -21.05 -42.96
CA LEU A 4 12.88 -20.61 -41.62
C LEU A 4 11.51 -21.23 -41.30
N LEU A 5 11.45 -22.22 -40.38
CA LEU A 5 10.19 -22.64 -39.77
C LEU A 5 9.88 -21.65 -38.65
N LEU A 6 8.95 -20.73 -38.91
CA LEU A 6 8.25 -19.97 -37.87
C LEU A 6 7.15 -20.89 -37.32
N GLY A 7 7.34 -21.43 -36.12
CA GLY A 7 6.26 -22.06 -35.36
C GLY A 7 5.40 -20.94 -34.78
N VAL A 8 4.19 -20.78 -35.31
CA VAL A 8 3.16 -19.93 -34.70
C VAL A 8 2.60 -20.72 -33.52
N LEU A 9 2.99 -20.33 -32.31
CA LEU A 9 2.29 -20.72 -31.09
C LEU A 9 1.09 -19.78 -30.99
N SER A 10 -0.11 -20.33 -31.17
CA SER A 10 -1.37 -19.67 -30.88
C SER A 10 -1.48 -19.47 -29.37
N GLY A 11 -1.11 -18.27 -28.89
CA GLY A 11 -1.61 -17.77 -27.62
C GLY A 11 -3.10 -17.44 -27.78
N CYS A 12 -3.85 -17.49 -26.68
CA CYS A 12 -5.23 -17.01 -26.62
C CYS A 12 -5.25 -15.54 -27.09
N ASP A 13 -5.74 -15.35 -28.30
CA ASP A 13 -5.96 -14.06 -28.92
C ASP A 13 -7.30 -13.54 -28.39
N CYS A 14 -7.26 -12.52 -27.54
CA CYS A 14 -8.45 -11.80 -27.09
C CYS A 14 -8.86 -10.70 -28.09
N ASP A 15 -8.29 -10.61 -29.29
CA ASP A 15 -8.84 -9.78 -30.38
C ASP A 15 -10.00 -10.50 -31.10
N GLY A 16 -10.98 -10.93 -30.31
CA GLY A 16 -12.31 -11.20 -30.84
C GLY A 16 -12.94 -9.92 -31.40
N PRO A 17 -13.91 -10.01 -32.33
CA PRO A 17 -14.65 -8.83 -32.78
C PRO A 17 -15.24 -8.11 -31.55
N VAL A 18 -15.05 -6.79 -31.47
CA VAL A 18 -15.63 -5.94 -30.41
C VAL A 18 -17.13 -6.16 -30.40
N MET A 19 -17.62 -6.90 -29.40
CA MET A 19 -19.05 -7.17 -29.22
C MET A 19 -19.73 -5.88 -28.75
N PRO A 20 -20.96 -5.59 -29.23
CA PRO A 20 -21.70 -4.40 -28.80
C PRO A 20 -21.92 -4.42 -27.29
N GLU A 21 -21.79 -3.25 -26.68
CA GLU A 21 -22.15 -3.02 -25.28
C GLU A 21 -23.67 -3.12 -25.10
N CYS A 22 -24.10 -3.56 -23.93
CA CYS A 22 -25.51 -3.74 -23.59
C CYS A 22 -25.75 -3.49 -22.10
N GLU A 23 -26.95 -3.04 -21.74
CA GLU A 23 -27.42 -3.02 -20.35
C GLU A 23 -28.41 -4.17 -20.08
N THR A 24 -29.11 -4.63 -21.12
CA THR A 24 -30.11 -5.70 -21.03
C THR A 24 -29.96 -6.72 -22.15
N SER A 25 -30.38 -7.97 -21.92
CA SER A 25 -30.27 -9.04 -22.94
C SER A 25 -31.13 -8.78 -24.19
N ASP A 26 -32.16 -7.94 -24.09
CA ASP A 26 -33.00 -7.54 -25.23
C ASP A 26 -32.22 -6.70 -26.27
N GLU A 27 -31.09 -6.12 -25.86
CA GLU A 27 -30.19 -5.34 -26.73
C GLU A 27 -29.23 -6.20 -27.54
N CYS A 28 -29.21 -7.53 -27.30
CA CYS A 28 -28.30 -8.48 -27.92
C CYS A 28 -29.02 -9.37 -28.95
N PRO A 29 -28.88 -9.10 -30.27
CA PRO A 29 -29.58 -9.86 -31.30
C PRO A 29 -29.10 -11.32 -31.34
N GLY A 30 -29.92 -12.26 -30.85
CA GLY A 30 -29.56 -13.68 -30.77
C GLY A 30 -28.51 -13.99 -29.70
N GLY A 31 -28.48 -13.21 -28.62
CA GLY A 31 -27.52 -13.36 -27.54
C GLY A 31 -28.07 -12.92 -26.17
N ALA A 32 -27.19 -12.88 -25.17
CA ALA A 32 -27.47 -12.38 -23.83
C ALA A 32 -26.49 -11.27 -23.47
N CYS A 33 -26.91 -10.35 -22.61
CA CYS A 33 -26.05 -9.32 -22.05
C CYS A 33 -25.37 -9.83 -20.79
N ILE A 34 -24.04 -9.93 -20.80
CA ILE A 34 -23.22 -10.38 -19.68
C ILE A 34 -22.13 -9.33 -19.46
N ASP A 35 -22.08 -8.76 -18.25
CA ASP A 35 -21.10 -7.73 -17.83
C ASP A 35 -20.90 -6.60 -18.83
N GLY A 36 -22.03 -6.08 -19.34
CA GLY A 36 -22.03 -4.96 -20.26
C GLY A 36 -21.76 -5.32 -21.72
N ARG A 37 -21.69 -6.62 -22.08
CA ARG A 37 -21.37 -7.07 -23.45
C ARG A 37 -22.32 -8.16 -23.96
N CYS A 38 -22.67 -8.08 -25.24
CA CYS A 38 -23.46 -9.12 -25.87
C CYS A 38 -22.64 -10.39 -26.12
N VAL A 39 -23.17 -11.54 -25.73
CA VAL A 39 -22.61 -12.88 -25.99
C VAL A 39 -23.63 -13.67 -26.82
N ALA A 40 -23.21 -14.25 -27.95
CA ALA A 40 -24.10 -15.00 -28.83
C ALA A 40 -24.57 -16.31 -28.16
N THR A 41 -25.85 -16.65 -28.31
CA THR A 41 -26.38 -17.98 -27.94
C THR A 41 -26.56 -18.77 -29.23
N ASP A 42 -25.82 -19.87 -29.41
CA ASP A 42 -25.89 -20.66 -30.64
C ASP A 42 -27.25 -21.37 -30.77
N GLY A 43 -28.22 -20.68 -31.38
CA GLY A 43 -29.55 -21.17 -31.71
C GLY A 43 -29.62 -21.75 -33.13
N GLY A 44 -29.59 -23.08 -33.25
CA GLY A 44 -29.97 -23.76 -34.50
C GLY A 44 -31.45 -23.52 -34.82
N GLY A 45 -31.72 -22.83 -35.92
CA GLY A 45 -33.06 -22.43 -36.34
C GLY A 45 -34.00 -23.59 -36.73
N MET A 46 -35.31 -23.34 -36.60
CA MET A 46 -36.34 -23.98 -37.41
C MET A 46 -37.32 -22.92 -37.92
N ASP A 47 -37.24 -22.66 -39.23
CA ASP A 47 -38.28 -21.99 -40.02
C ASP A 47 -39.51 -22.91 -40.14
N ALA A 48 -40.72 -22.35 -40.03
CA ALA A 48 -41.89 -22.87 -40.74
C ALA A 48 -42.92 -21.78 -41.03
N ALA A 49 -43.33 -21.72 -42.30
CA ALA A 49 -44.28 -20.77 -42.87
C ALA A 49 -45.75 -21.20 -42.80
N SER A 50 -46.63 -20.20 -42.75
CA SER A 50 -47.98 -20.02 -43.35
C SER A 50 -49.11 -21.06 -43.20
N ASP A 51 -50.28 -20.51 -42.80
CA ASP A 51 -51.69 -20.76 -43.15
C ASP A 51 -52.40 -22.08 -42.77
N ASP A 52 -53.38 -22.04 -41.85
CA ASP A 52 -54.83 -22.04 -42.17
C ASP A 52 -55.74 -21.96 -40.90
N ALA A 53 -56.97 -21.48 -41.08
CA ALA A 53 -57.90 -21.01 -40.04
C ALA A 53 -58.75 -22.07 -39.30
N GLY A 54 -59.18 -21.75 -38.07
CA GLY A 54 -60.37 -22.31 -37.41
C GLY A 54 -60.51 -21.93 -35.93
N PRO A 55 -61.66 -21.38 -35.46
CA PRO A 55 -61.83 -20.99 -34.05
C PRO A 55 -62.46 -22.12 -33.24
N GLY A 56 -62.00 -22.32 -31.99
CA GLY A 56 -62.70 -23.26 -31.11
C GLY A 56 -62.04 -23.55 -29.76
N VAL A 57 -62.61 -22.90 -28.75
CA VAL A 57 -62.93 -23.38 -27.38
C VAL A 57 -61.83 -23.52 -26.31
N ASP A 58 -62.06 -22.77 -25.23
CA ASP A 58 -61.40 -22.80 -23.91
C ASP A 58 -61.30 -24.19 -23.29
N GLY A 59 -60.16 -24.45 -22.66
CA GLY A 59 -59.96 -25.62 -21.80
C GLY A 59 -58.62 -25.62 -21.08
N GLY A 60 -58.49 -24.80 -20.02
CA GLY A 60 -57.56 -24.98 -18.89
C GLY A 60 -56.07 -25.08 -19.23
N ALA A 61 -55.37 -23.95 -19.28
CA ALA A 61 -53.91 -23.94 -19.35
C ALA A 61 -53.35 -23.51 -17.97
N GLY A 62 -52.52 -24.37 -17.38
CA GLY A 62 -51.45 -23.87 -16.51
C GLY A 62 -50.65 -22.84 -17.31
N GLU A 63 -50.18 -21.81 -16.63
CA GLU A 63 -49.48 -20.66 -17.23
C GLU A 63 -48.42 -21.16 -18.23
N VAL A 64 -48.76 -21.11 -19.53
CA VAL A 64 -47.86 -21.50 -20.60
C VAL A 64 -46.95 -20.30 -20.79
N CYS A 65 -45.71 -20.43 -20.35
CA CYS A 65 -44.71 -19.40 -20.56
C CYS A 65 -44.49 -19.19 -22.06
N ASP A 66 -44.38 -17.93 -22.49
CA ASP A 66 -44.10 -17.60 -23.89
C ASP A 66 -42.78 -18.22 -24.39
N SER A 67 -41.82 -18.45 -23.47
CA SER A 67 -40.56 -19.17 -23.72
C SER A 67 -40.70 -20.70 -23.78
N GLY A 68 -41.81 -21.26 -23.29
CA GLY A 68 -41.98 -22.70 -23.07
C GLY A 68 -41.17 -23.27 -21.90
N VAL A 69 -40.43 -22.44 -21.14
CA VAL A 69 -39.57 -22.87 -20.03
C VAL A 69 -40.15 -22.39 -18.69
N THR A 70 -40.44 -23.34 -17.81
CA THR A 70 -40.88 -23.10 -16.42
C THR A 70 -39.85 -23.59 -15.43
N CYS A 71 -39.49 -22.77 -14.44
CA CYS A 71 -38.65 -23.18 -13.31
C CYS A 71 -39.35 -22.86 -11.98
N LEU A 72 -39.59 -23.88 -11.16
CA LEU A 72 -40.33 -23.77 -9.89
C LEU A 72 -41.67 -23.01 -9.98
N GLY A 73 -42.35 -23.08 -11.13
CA GLY A 73 -43.63 -22.39 -11.37
C GLY A 73 -43.51 -20.94 -11.84
N ALA A 74 -42.29 -20.42 -12.02
CA ALA A 74 -42.04 -19.15 -12.70
C ALA A 74 -41.66 -19.37 -14.17
N CYS A 75 -42.02 -18.42 -15.03
CA CYS A 75 -41.62 -18.42 -16.43
C CYS A 75 -40.21 -17.84 -16.60
N CYS A 76 -39.34 -18.60 -17.24
CA CYS A 76 -38.01 -18.13 -17.61
C CYS A 76 -38.05 -17.39 -18.96
N ALA A 77 -37.07 -16.55 -19.24
CA ALA A 77 -36.89 -15.93 -20.55
C ALA A 77 -36.52 -16.98 -21.62
N GLY A 78 -36.65 -16.61 -22.90
CA GLY A 78 -36.42 -17.53 -24.03
C GLY A 78 -34.98 -18.02 -24.17
N ASN A 79 -34.01 -17.30 -23.59
CA ASN A 79 -32.58 -17.63 -23.55
C ASN A 79 -32.16 -18.23 -22.21
N GLU A 80 -33.11 -18.63 -21.36
CA GLU A 80 -32.84 -19.21 -20.05
C GLU A 80 -33.29 -20.67 -19.98
N ARG A 81 -32.61 -21.44 -19.12
CA ARG A 81 -32.98 -22.79 -18.73
C ARG A 81 -33.29 -22.84 -17.25
N CYS A 82 -34.08 -23.84 -16.85
CA CYS A 82 -34.27 -24.13 -15.43
C CYS A 82 -33.09 -24.95 -14.91
N ALA A 83 -32.21 -24.31 -14.14
CA ALA A 83 -31.05 -24.94 -13.52
C ALA A 83 -30.83 -24.34 -12.13
N PHE A 84 -30.31 -25.15 -11.20
CA PHE A 84 -30.06 -24.70 -9.82
C PHE A 84 -31.29 -24.04 -9.15
N ASP A 85 -32.48 -24.61 -9.42
CA ASP A 85 -33.77 -24.13 -8.89
C ASP A 85 -34.11 -22.66 -9.25
N ARG A 86 -33.51 -22.12 -10.31
CA ARG A 86 -33.80 -20.79 -10.84
C ARG A 86 -33.70 -20.74 -12.36
N CYS A 87 -34.18 -19.64 -12.94
CA CYS A 87 -33.92 -19.36 -14.36
C CYS A 87 -32.47 -18.89 -14.51
N VAL A 88 -31.73 -19.56 -15.38
CA VAL A 88 -30.30 -19.31 -15.61
C VAL A 88 -30.08 -19.13 -17.09
N ILE A 89 -29.34 -18.07 -17.46
CA ILE A 89 -28.98 -17.81 -18.84
C ILE A 89 -28.25 -19.01 -19.41
N ASP A 90 -28.71 -19.49 -20.56
CA ASP A 90 -28.10 -20.60 -21.28
C ASP A 90 -27.15 -20.07 -22.34
N LEU A 91 -25.84 -20.11 -22.04
CA LEU A 91 -24.79 -19.58 -22.91
C LEU A 91 -24.30 -20.60 -23.95
N GLY A 92 -25.03 -21.71 -24.12
CA GLY A 92 -24.73 -22.72 -25.14
C GLY A 92 -24.06 -23.98 -24.57
N PRO A 93 -23.84 -24.99 -25.43
CA PRO A 93 -23.26 -26.27 -25.01
C PRO A 93 -21.75 -26.18 -24.81
N CYS A 94 -21.22 -26.99 -23.90
CA CYS A 94 -19.79 -27.09 -23.63
C CYS A 94 -19.40 -28.53 -23.26
N SER A 95 -18.12 -28.83 -23.36
CA SER A 95 -17.48 -30.05 -22.85
C SER A 95 -16.45 -29.74 -21.76
N THR A 96 -15.82 -28.57 -21.83
CA THR A 96 -14.85 -28.03 -20.86
C THR A 96 -15.11 -26.55 -20.58
N ASN A 97 -14.56 -26.01 -19.49
CA ASN A 97 -14.68 -24.58 -19.17
C ASN A 97 -14.15 -23.70 -20.32
N ASP A 98 -13.12 -24.15 -21.04
CA ASP A 98 -12.54 -23.46 -22.21
C ASP A 98 -13.52 -23.28 -23.39
N ASP A 99 -14.62 -24.03 -23.43
CA ASP A 99 -15.66 -23.87 -24.47
C ASP A 99 -16.60 -22.71 -24.16
N CYS A 100 -16.55 -22.18 -22.94
CA CYS A 100 -17.46 -21.15 -22.46
C CYS A 100 -16.84 -19.76 -22.58
N ALA A 101 -17.63 -18.81 -23.09
CA ALA A 101 -17.21 -17.44 -23.28
C ALA A 101 -17.59 -16.57 -22.07
N GLY A 102 -16.80 -15.52 -21.84
CA GLY A 102 -17.01 -14.61 -20.71
C GLY A 102 -16.79 -15.28 -19.36
N ASP A 103 -17.34 -14.68 -18.30
CA ASP A 103 -17.27 -15.21 -16.93
C ASP A 103 -18.29 -16.34 -16.75
N SER A 104 -18.09 -17.43 -17.48
CA SER A 104 -18.92 -18.65 -17.40
C SER A 104 -18.10 -19.93 -17.43
N TYR A 105 -18.68 -21.00 -16.88
CA TYR A 105 -18.07 -22.33 -16.76
C TYR A 105 -18.96 -23.40 -17.36
N CYS A 106 -18.36 -24.56 -17.63
CA CYS A 106 -19.10 -25.70 -18.12
C CYS A 106 -19.73 -26.49 -16.97
N ASP A 107 -21.05 -26.42 -16.86
CA ASP A 107 -21.75 -27.11 -15.79
C ASP A 107 -21.91 -28.62 -16.02
N ALA A 108 -22.46 -29.32 -15.03
CA ALA A 108 -22.64 -30.77 -15.10
C ALA A 108 -23.62 -31.23 -16.20
N ASP A 109 -24.46 -30.33 -16.70
CA ASP A 109 -25.40 -30.58 -17.81
C ASP A 109 -24.76 -30.29 -19.17
N GLY A 110 -23.48 -29.89 -19.21
CA GLY A 110 -22.76 -29.52 -20.43
C GLY A 110 -23.27 -28.21 -21.02
N ARG A 111 -23.66 -27.26 -20.17
CA ARG A 111 -24.11 -25.91 -20.56
C ARG A 111 -23.25 -24.84 -19.91
N CYS A 112 -22.85 -23.86 -20.73
CA CYS A 112 -22.14 -22.70 -20.24
C CYS A 112 -23.04 -21.89 -19.31
N THR A 113 -22.57 -21.72 -18.08
CA THR A 113 -23.31 -21.13 -16.97
C THR A 113 -22.45 -20.03 -16.33
N PRO A 114 -22.98 -18.83 -16.06
CA PRO A 114 -22.17 -17.77 -15.44
C PRO A 114 -21.60 -18.19 -14.08
N TYR A 115 -20.37 -17.76 -13.76
CA TYR A 115 -19.85 -17.87 -12.41
C TYR A 115 -20.76 -17.10 -11.41
N GLY A 116 -20.80 -17.57 -10.17
CA GLY A 116 -21.80 -17.17 -9.18
C GLY A 116 -23.15 -17.90 -9.31
N VAL A 117 -23.26 -18.86 -10.25
CA VAL A 117 -24.46 -19.68 -10.46
C VAL A 117 -24.11 -21.17 -10.46
N PRO A 118 -24.36 -21.93 -9.38
CA PRO A 118 -24.88 -21.49 -8.09
C PRO A 118 -23.83 -20.66 -7.33
N GLU A 119 -24.23 -20.00 -6.25
CA GLU A 119 -23.38 -19.07 -5.48
C GLU A 119 -22.04 -19.68 -5.01
N GLY A 120 -21.92 -21.00 -4.95
CA GLY A 120 -20.68 -21.70 -4.58
C GLY A 120 -19.66 -21.92 -5.69
N VAL A 121 -19.97 -21.58 -6.95
CA VAL A 121 -19.07 -21.74 -8.10
C VAL A 121 -18.72 -20.36 -8.64
N VAL A 122 -17.68 -19.75 -8.09
CA VAL A 122 -17.31 -18.34 -8.35
C VAL A 122 -16.06 -18.17 -9.20
N THR A 123 -15.22 -19.20 -9.31
CA THR A 123 -13.96 -19.17 -10.06
C THR A 123 -13.63 -20.56 -10.61
N ASP A 124 -12.75 -20.63 -11.61
CA ASP A 124 -12.08 -21.86 -12.02
C ASP A 124 -10.74 -22.01 -11.29
N PRO A 125 -10.59 -22.96 -10.36
CA PRO A 125 -9.33 -23.17 -9.65
C PRO A 125 -8.21 -23.71 -10.56
N ASP A 126 -8.55 -24.28 -11.72
CA ASP A 126 -7.58 -24.80 -12.68
C ASP A 126 -7.16 -23.74 -13.72
N CYS A 127 -7.83 -22.57 -13.73
CA CYS A 127 -7.49 -21.44 -14.61
C CYS A 127 -6.21 -20.73 -14.10
N GLU A 128 -5.06 -21.34 -14.37
CA GLU A 128 -3.75 -20.78 -14.09
C GLU A 128 -3.18 -20.03 -15.30
N ARG A 129 -2.65 -18.82 -15.07
CA ARG A 129 -1.81 -18.12 -16.06
C ARG A 129 -0.36 -18.13 -15.61
N THR A 130 0.53 -18.75 -16.38
CA THR A 130 1.97 -18.61 -16.13
C THR A 130 2.40 -17.17 -16.38
N ILE A 131 2.64 -16.41 -15.31
CA ILE A 131 3.21 -15.06 -15.41
C ILE A 131 4.69 -15.22 -15.75
N THR A 132 5.03 -15.03 -17.03
CA THR A 132 6.42 -14.82 -17.41
C THR A 132 6.72 -13.35 -17.13
N ILE A 133 7.33 -13.06 -15.97
CA ILE A 133 7.86 -11.73 -15.69
C ILE A 133 8.95 -11.47 -16.72
N GLY A 134 8.68 -10.52 -17.63
CA GLY A 134 9.67 -10.09 -18.61
C GLY A 134 10.88 -9.43 -17.92
N ASP A 135 11.96 -9.23 -18.66
CA ASP A 135 13.10 -8.47 -18.12
C ASP A 135 12.64 -7.06 -17.73
N PHE A 136 12.70 -6.74 -16.43
CA PHE A 136 12.54 -5.37 -15.97
C PHE A 136 13.85 -4.62 -16.27
N ALA A 137 13.87 -3.95 -17.43
CA ALA A 137 14.98 -3.12 -17.88
C ALA A 137 14.51 -1.65 -17.95
N PRO A 138 14.48 -0.93 -16.81
CA PRO A 138 14.09 0.48 -16.80
C PRO A 138 15.11 1.29 -17.61
N ASP A 139 14.61 2.12 -18.53
CA ASP A 139 15.42 3.10 -19.24
C ASP A 139 15.61 4.36 -18.38
N GLU A 140 16.85 4.84 -18.25
CA GLU A 140 17.11 6.12 -17.58
C GLU A 140 16.57 7.27 -18.44
N GLN A 141 15.48 7.88 -17.99
CA GLN A 141 14.88 9.05 -18.66
C GLN A 141 15.78 10.28 -18.55
N CYS A 142 16.25 10.57 -17.33
CA CYS A 142 17.17 11.66 -17.04
C CYS A 142 17.90 11.40 -15.73
N ARG A 143 18.93 12.20 -15.43
CA ARG A 143 19.72 12.09 -14.20
C ARG A 143 20.14 13.47 -13.72
N TRP A 144 19.80 13.79 -12.48
CA TRP A 144 20.41 14.92 -11.78
C TRP A 144 21.78 14.51 -11.24
N THR A 145 22.85 15.20 -11.66
CA THR A 145 24.24 14.90 -11.24
C THR A 145 24.77 15.82 -10.16
N GLY A 146 23.98 16.82 -9.76
CA GLY A 146 24.35 17.85 -8.80
C GLY A 146 23.91 19.24 -9.26
N PRO A 147 24.14 20.25 -8.40
CA PRO A 147 23.80 21.64 -8.70
C PRO A 147 24.59 22.19 -9.90
N ALA A 148 24.11 23.29 -10.48
CA ALA A 148 24.83 24.00 -11.52
C ALA A 148 26.20 24.49 -11.03
N SER A 149 27.16 24.70 -11.94
CA SER A 149 28.54 25.06 -11.57
C SER A 149 28.68 26.43 -10.91
N ASP A 150 27.69 27.30 -11.09
CA ASP A 150 27.58 28.63 -10.50
C ASP A 150 26.70 28.68 -9.23
N ASP A 151 26.14 27.53 -8.81
CA ASP A 151 25.50 27.38 -7.50
C ASP A 151 26.51 27.69 -6.38
N PRO A 152 26.11 28.37 -5.28
CA PRO A 152 27.00 28.67 -4.15
C PRO A 152 27.51 27.42 -3.41
N TYR A 153 26.89 26.26 -3.63
CA TYR A 153 27.16 24.96 -3.03
C TYR A 153 27.27 23.85 -4.10
N PRO A 154 28.21 23.96 -5.06
CA PRO A 154 28.24 23.09 -6.25
C PRO A 154 28.70 21.65 -5.94
N THR A 155 29.29 21.41 -4.76
CA THR A 155 29.69 20.08 -4.29
C THR A 155 28.61 19.37 -3.45
N TRP A 156 27.49 20.04 -3.19
CA TRP A 156 26.43 19.51 -2.32
C TRP A 156 25.47 18.66 -3.13
N ASN A 157 25.94 17.47 -3.53
CA ASN A 157 25.24 16.54 -4.41
C ASN A 157 25.06 15.13 -3.80
N GLN A 158 25.45 14.93 -2.54
CA GLN A 158 25.18 13.67 -1.84
C GLN A 158 23.75 13.69 -1.33
N VAL A 159 23.03 12.58 -1.53
CA VAL A 159 21.66 12.38 -1.03
C VAL A 159 21.67 11.12 -0.15
N TYR A 160 21.12 11.23 1.05
CA TYR A 160 21.10 10.12 2.03
C TYR A 160 19.69 9.62 2.32
N SER A 161 18.75 10.55 2.54
CA SER A 161 17.33 10.22 2.76
C SER A 161 16.65 9.77 1.46
N ALA A 162 15.54 9.04 1.59
CA ALA A 162 14.71 8.69 0.45
C ALA A 162 14.21 9.98 -0.26
N PRO A 163 14.33 10.09 -1.59
CA PRO A 163 13.70 11.17 -2.34
C PRO A 163 12.19 11.12 -2.16
N HIS A 164 11.56 12.27 -1.92
CA HIS A 164 10.10 12.38 -1.86
C HIS A 164 9.60 13.01 -3.15
N VAL A 165 8.45 12.57 -3.65
CA VAL A 165 7.89 13.06 -4.91
C VAL A 165 6.53 13.65 -4.63
N ALA A 166 6.31 14.89 -5.07
CA ALA A 166 5.03 15.58 -4.97
C ALA A 166 4.85 16.52 -6.16
N ASP A 167 3.60 16.81 -6.50
CA ASP A 167 3.30 17.95 -7.36
C ASP A 167 3.29 19.21 -6.51
N LEU A 168 4.21 20.15 -6.80
CA LEU A 168 4.31 21.43 -6.10
C LEU A 168 3.53 22.55 -6.83
N ASP A 169 2.83 22.20 -7.92
CA ASP A 169 2.04 23.10 -8.79
C ASP A 169 2.86 24.32 -9.28
N LEU A 170 4.17 24.13 -9.54
CA LEU A 170 5.06 25.24 -9.90
C LEU A 170 4.75 25.86 -11.28
N ASP A 171 3.95 25.19 -12.10
CA ASP A 171 3.42 25.71 -13.37
C ASP A 171 2.09 26.47 -13.21
N GLY A 172 1.43 26.38 -12.04
CA GLY A 172 0.22 27.12 -11.72
C GLY A 172 -1.06 26.52 -12.32
N ASP A 173 -1.01 25.24 -12.71
CA ASP A 173 -2.16 24.49 -13.19
C ASP A 173 -2.30 23.18 -12.40
N PRO A 174 -3.17 23.13 -11.38
CA PRO A 174 -3.36 21.93 -10.54
C PRO A 174 -4.00 20.75 -11.30
N THR A 175 -4.37 20.92 -12.57
CA THR A 175 -4.87 19.83 -13.42
C THR A 175 -3.76 19.12 -14.21
N VAL A 176 -2.55 19.67 -14.20
CA VAL A 176 -1.38 19.12 -14.90
C VAL A 176 -0.45 18.49 -13.87
N LEU A 177 -0.22 17.18 -14.00
CA LEU A 177 0.74 16.49 -13.14
C LEU A 177 2.18 16.92 -13.49
N ALA A 178 2.81 17.68 -12.61
CA ALA A 178 4.18 18.18 -12.71
C ALA A 178 5.02 17.70 -11.51
N PRO A 179 5.45 16.41 -11.50
CA PRO A 179 6.11 15.83 -10.34
C PRO A 179 7.44 16.53 -10.07
N SER A 180 7.68 16.87 -8.82
CA SER A 180 8.93 17.40 -8.31
C SER A 180 9.55 16.35 -7.38
N ILE A 181 10.85 16.14 -7.51
CA ILE A 181 11.66 15.24 -6.67
C ILE A 181 12.36 16.11 -5.62
N ILE A 182 12.00 15.93 -4.36
CA ILE A 182 12.52 16.68 -3.21
C ILE A 182 13.62 15.85 -2.54
N VAL A 183 14.79 16.47 -2.34
CA VAL A 183 15.95 15.87 -1.68
C VAL A 183 16.61 16.83 -0.70
N SER A 184 17.28 16.28 0.32
CA SER A 184 18.25 17.00 1.15
C SER A 184 19.64 16.68 0.61
N ALA A 185 20.23 17.62 -0.11
CA ALA A 185 21.54 17.44 -0.73
C ALA A 185 22.65 18.04 0.16
N PHE A 186 23.72 17.28 0.37
CA PHE A 186 24.82 17.67 1.27
C PHE A 186 26.21 17.37 0.68
N ASP A 187 27.24 17.91 1.34
CA ASP A 187 28.66 17.60 1.06
C ASP A 187 29.31 16.95 2.30
N SER A 188 29.03 17.48 3.49
CA SER A 188 29.40 16.88 4.77
C SER A 188 28.19 16.74 5.69
N SER A 189 28.01 15.56 6.28
CA SER A 189 26.91 15.30 7.23
C SER A 189 26.90 16.25 8.43
N ALA A 190 28.05 16.82 8.78
CA ALA A 190 28.16 17.78 9.87
C ALA A 190 27.55 19.15 9.55
N ASP A 191 27.53 19.54 8.27
CA ASP A 191 27.05 20.85 7.79
C ASP A 191 25.55 20.84 7.43
N GLY A 192 24.89 19.68 7.52
CA GLY A 192 23.49 19.52 7.16
C GLY A 192 23.28 19.36 5.66
N GLY A 193 22.05 19.57 5.20
CA GLY A 193 21.68 19.55 3.79
C GLY A 193 20.96 20.82 3.34
N ILE A 194 20.99 21.08 2.03
CA ILE A 194 20.09 22.03 1.34
C ILE A 194 18.89 21.23 0.84
N LEU A 195 17.67 21.73 1.08
CA LEU A 195 16.49 21.24 0.39
C LEU A 195 16.53 21.70 -1.07
N ARG A 196 16.48 20.74 -1.99
CA ARG A 196 16.42 20.97 -3.44
C ARG A 196 15.20 20.27 -4.01
N ALA A 197 14.54 20.93 -4.96
CA ALA A 197 13.50 20.33 -5.78
C ALA A 197 13.98 20.22 -7.22
N ILE A 198 13.75 19.04 -7.81
CA ILE A 198 14.19 18.68 -9.16
C ILE A 198 12.95 18.30 -9.95
N ASP A 199 12.76 18.86 -11.14
CA ASP A 199 11.62 18.51 -11.99
C ASP A 199 11.74 17.03 -12.41
N GLY A 200 10.74 16.22 -12.08
CA GLY A 200 10.74 14.78 -12.31
C GLY A 200 10.62 14.37 -13.77
N ARG A 201 10.31 15.30 -14.68
CA ARG A 201 10.20 15.05 -16.14
C ARG A 201 11.51 15.32 -16.86
N THR A 202 12.30 16.27 -16.34
CA THR A 202 13.50 16.81 -17.01
C THR A 202 14.80 16.62 -16.22
N CYS A 203 14.72 16.34 -14.93
CA CYS A 203 15.82 16.34 -13.97
C CYS A 203 16.55 17.69 -13.83
N GLU A 204 15.93 18.79 -14.26
CA GLU A 204 16.44 20.14 -14.01
C GLU A 204 16.07 20.60 -12.59
N GLU A 205 16.96 21.34 -11.93
CA GLU A 205 16.68 21.89 -10.61
C GLU A 205 15.66 23.02 -10.72
N GLN A 206 14.55 22.90 -9.98
CA GLN A 206 13.49 23.92 -9.92
C GLN A 206 13.83 25.00 -8.89
N PHE A 207 14.33 24.60 -7.71
CA PHE A 207 14.82 25.53 -6.68
C PHE A 207 15.74 24.85 -5.67
N ALA A 208 16.46 25.67 -4.90
CA ALA A 208 17.29 25.28 -3.78
C ALA A 208 17.24 26.30 -2.64
N LEU A 209 17.02 25.83 -1.40
CA LEU A 209 16.96 26.68 -0.22
C LEU A 209 18.34 26.82 0.44
N THR A 210 19.10 27.82 0.00
CA THR A 210 20.53 27.96 0.34
C THR A 210 20.83 28.80 1.58
N ASP A 211 19.82 29.45 2.20
CA ASP A 211 20.03 30.23 3.43
C ASP A 211 20.56 29.30 4.55
N PRO A 212 21.68 29.63 5.21
CA PRO A 212 22.17 28.86 6.36
C PRO A 212 21.15 28.62 7.48
N ALA A 213 20.14 29.48 7.62
CA ALA A 213 19.06 29.29 8.58
C ALA A 213 18.04 28.21 8.15
N ASP A 214 17.97 27.88 6.86
CA ASP A 214 17.06 26.87 6.29
C ASP A 214 17.69 25.47 6.20
N ARG A 215 18.87 25.32 6.78
CA ARG A 215 19.60 24.05 6.77
C ARG A 215 18.79 22.95 7.42
N LEU A 216 18.77 21.81 6.74
CA LEU A 216 18.23 20.58 7.26
C LEU A 216 19.32 19.75 7.92
N VAL A 217 18.94 18.83 8.80
CA VAL A 217 19.79 17.68 9.13
C VAL A 217 20.06 16.91 7.82
N TYR A 218 21.31 16.48 7.61
CA TYR A 218 21.72 15.86 6.33
C TYR A 218 20.87 14.64 5.94
N ALA A 219 20.39 13.90 6.93
CA ALA A 219 19.52 12.73 6.80
C ALA A 219 18.10 13.03 7.32
N SER A 220 17.60 14.25 7.12
CA SER A 220 16.19 14.57 7.37
C SER A 220 15.33 13.82 6.35
N ASN A 221 14.32 13.10 6.83
CA ASN A 221 13.18 12.72 5.99
C ASN A 221 12.15 13.85 6.01
N PHE A 222 11.16 13.82 5.11
CA PHE A 222 10.20 14.90 4.92
C PHE A 222 8.77 14.42 5.13
N ALA A 223 7.91 15.33 5.58
CA ALA A 223 6.49 15.24 5.32
C ALA A 223 6.13 16.29 4.28
N ILE A 224 5.26 15.92 3.33
CA ILE A 224 4.78 16.81 2.29
C ILE A 224 3.25 16.74 2.28
N GLY A 225 2.60 17.88 2.41
CA GLY A 225 1.15 17.99 2.52
C GLY A 225 0.72 19.45 2.63
N ASP A 226 -0.52 19.73 2.28
CA ASP A 226 -1.10 21.07 2.33
C ASP A 226 -1.43 21.43 3.78
N LEU A 227 -0.68 22.37 4.37
CA LEU A 227 -0.86 22.78 5.77
C LEU A 227 -1.79 23.98 5.92
N ASP A 228 -2.09 24.72 4.85
CA ASP A 228 -2.92 25.93 4.93
C ASP A 228 -4.18 25.91 4.07
N GLY A 229 -4.42 24.80 3.37
CA GLY A 229 -5.61 24.54 2.57
C GLY A 229 -5.63 25.33 1.25
N ASP A 230 -4.48 25.81 0.77
CA ASP A 230 -4.39 26.60 -0.47
C ASP A 230 -4.27 25.73 -1.75
N GLY A 231 -4.16 24.42 -1.60
CA GLY A 231 -4.01 23.44 -2.67
C GLY A 231 -2.56 23.19 -3.09
N ARG A 232 -1.56 23.83 -2.48
CA ARG A 232 -0.14 23.60 -2.71
C ARG A 232 0.48 22.99 -1.45
N PRO A 233 1.26 21.91 -1.58
CA PRO A 233 1.80 21.27 -0.41
C PRO A 233 2.99 22.04 0.19
N GLU A 234 3.03 22.11 1.51
CA GLU A 234 4.23 22.44 2.28
C GLU A 234 5.16 21.25 2.42
N ILE A 235 6.42 21.55 2.73
CA ILE A 235 7.45 20.55 3.02
C ILE A 235 7.97 20.81 4.43
N VAL A 236 7.90 19.80 5.30
CA VAL A 236 8.39 19.87 6.68
C VAL A 236 9.51 18.88 6.91
N GLY A 237 10.58 19.33 7.56
CA GLY A 237 11.75 18.51 7.87
C GLY A 237 12.45 18.90 9.17
N ALA A 238 13.43 18.08 9.56
CA ALA A 238 14.27 18.35 10.72
C ALA A 238 15.35 19.38 10.36
N SER A 239 15.30 20.54 11.00
CA SER A 239 16.27 21.62 10.81
C SER A 239 17.57 21.38 11.57
N LEU A 240 18.64 21.98 11.06
CA LEU A 240 19.95 22.06 11.67
C LEU A 240 20.23 23.52 12.06
N GLN A 241 20.27 23.83 13.35
CA GLN A 241 20.48 25.20 13.83
C GLN A 241 21.93 25.67 13.66
N ALA A 242 22.88 24.75 13.85
CA ALA A 242 24.30 24.97 13.66
C ALA A 242 24.96 23.63 13.33
N ARG A 243 26.22 23.67 12.90
CA ARG A 243 27.01 22.45 12.62
C ARG A 243 26.84 21.44 13.75
N GLN A 244 26.33 20.25 13.43
CA GLN A 244 26.04 19.17 14.38
C GLN A 244 25.12 19.55 15.56
N SER A 245 24.20 20.50 15.38
CA SER A 245 23.25 20.96 16.40
C SER A 245 21.83 20.95 15.85
N ALA A 246 20.98 20.08 16.39
CA ALA A 246 19.57 19.98 15.98
C ALA A 246 18.83 21.30 16.20
N GLY A 247 17.91 21.64 15.29
CA GLY A 247 17.19 22.92 15.29
C GLY A 247 15.68 22.83 15.48
N GLY A 248 15.13 21.63 15.71
CA GLY A 248 13.68 21.38 15.70
C GLY A 248 13.13 21.19 14.29
N LEU A 249 11.82 21.29 14.10
CA LEU A 249 11.20 21.27 12.77
C LEU A 249 11.33 22.62 12.04
N VAL A 250 11.33 22.56 10.71
CA VAL A 250 11.19 23.71 9.81
C VAL A 250 10.22 23.34 8.70
N ALA A 251 9.33 24.29 8.36
CA ALA A 251 8.41 24.18 7.23
C ALA A 251 8.76 25.16 6.12
N PHE A 252 8.60 24.70 4.89
CA PHE A 252 8.76 25.47 3.67
C PHE A 252 7.47 25.39 2.86
N GLY A 253 7.04 26.51 2.30
CA GLY A 253 5.84 26.56 1.46
C GLY A 253 6.01 27.61 0.37
N TYR A 254 5.10 27.58 -0.59
CA TYR A 254 5.15 28.51 -1.71
C TYR A 254 4.94 29.95 -1.23
N ASP A 255 5.84 30.86 -1.62
CA ASP A 255 5.74 32.30 -1.38
C ASP A 255 5.49 33.03 -2.70
N ALA A 256 4.26 33.51 -2.89
CA ALA A 256 3.85 34.21 -4.10
C ALA A 256 4.65 35.51 -4.35
N ALA A 257 5.26 36.11 -3.32
CA ALA A 257 6.06 37.31 -3.48
C ALA A 257 7.41 37.03 -4.17
N SER A 258 8.07 35.92 -3.83
CA SER A 258 9.30 35.46 -4.46
C SER A 258 9.08 34.52 -5.65
N GLY A 259 7.86 33.98 -5.81
CA GLY A 259 7.50 33.04 -6.87
C GLY A 259 8.15 31.66 -6.71
N THR A 260 8.56 31.30 -5.49
CA THR A 260 9.24 30.04 -5.16
C THR A 260 8.97 29.64 -3.71
N TYR A 261 9.50 28.50 -3.28
CA TYR A 261 9.39 28.06 -1.89
C TYR A 261 10.28 28.90 -0.97
N ALA A 262 9.77 29.20 0.21
CA ALA A 262 10.50 29.87 1.28
C ALA A 262 10.10 29.29 2.64
N ARG A 263 10.93 29.54 3.66
CA ARG A 263 10.62 29.11 5.04
C ARG A 263 9.36 29.82 5.54
N ARG A 264 8.37 29.02 5.93
CA ARG A 264 7.15 29.51 6.60
C ARG A 264 7.35 29.64 8.09
N TRP A 265 7.87 28.61 8.75
CA TRP A 265 8.04 28.61 10.19
C TRP A 265 9.12 27.63 10.69
N TYR A 266 9.50 27.80 11.96
CA TYR A 266 10.14 26.74 12.76
C TYR A 266 9.11 26.19 13.76
N GLY A 267 9.29 24.95 14.22
CA GLY A 267 8.53 24.44 15.35
C GLY A 267 8.82 25.27 16.62
N ARG A 268 7.78 25.71 17.34
CA ARG A 268 7.88 26.66 18.46
C ARG A 268 7.01 26.24 19.65
N GLN A 269 7.40 26.68 20.84
CA GLN A 269 6.53 26.68 22.02
C GLN A 269 5.75 27.99 22.08
N CYS A 270 4.56 28.01 21.49
CA CYS A 270 3.80 29.25 21.31
C CYS A 270 3.23 29.83 22.61
N ASP A 271 3.05 29.00 23.64
CA ASP A 271 2.62 29.45 24.97
C ASP A 271 3.74 30.09 25.82
N VAL A 272 4.98 30.09 25.32
CA VAL A 272 6.13 30.65 26.02
C VAL A 272 6.50 32.00 25.40
N THR A 273 6.67 33.03 26.25
CA THR A 273 7.06 34.38 25.80
C THR A 273 8.27 34.35 24.86
N GLY A 274 8.10 34.92 23.66
CA GLY A 274 9.13 34.96 22.62
C GLY A 274 9.14 33.73 21.71
N GLU A 275 8.21 32.79 21.90
CA GLU A 275 7.99 31.60 21.06
C GLU A 275 9.29 30.89 20.68
N PRO A 276 10.08 30.45 21.67
CA PRO A 276 11.35 29.81 21.40
C PRO A 276 11.15 28.55 20.56
N ARG A 277 12.15 28.21 19.72
CA ARG A 277 12.12 26.96 18.96
C ARG A 277 11.93 25.77 19.89
N HIS A 278 11.03 24.87 19.51
CA HIS A 278 10.94 23.57 20.15
C HIS A 278 11.98 22.64 19.52
N ILE A 279 12.93 22.18 20.33
CA ILE A 279 14.01 21.29 19.91
C ILE A 279 13.89 20.02 20.75
N PRO A 280 13.74 18.84 20.14
CA PRO A 280 13.74 17.58 20.87
C PRO A 280 15.01 17.42 21.70
N ASN A 281 14.90 16.69 22.80
CA ASN A 281 15.96 16.49 23.79
C ASN A 281 17.09 15.54 23.34
N ASP A 282 17.13 15.12 22.07
CA ASP A 282 18.09 14.17 21.54
C ASP A 282 18.44 14.43 20.06
N TRP A 283 19.38 13.65 19.53
CA TRP A 283 19.83 13.68 18.14
C TRP A 283 18.80 12.99 17.23
N THR A 284 18.21 13.76 16.32
CA THR A 284 17.06 13.35 15.50
C THR A 284 17.42 12.98 14.07
N ASN A 285 18.66 12.54 13.84
CA ASN A 285 19.10 12.11 12.50
C ASN A 285 18.33 10.88 12.02
N ASN A 286 18.13 10.79 10.70
CA ASN A 286 17.53 9.64 10.03
C ASN A 286 16.05 9.39 10.38
N ASN A 287 15.43 10.28 11.16
CA ASN A 287 13.99 10.34 11.38
C ASN A 287 13.39 11.47 10.53
N GLY A 288 12.06 11.56 10.48
CA GLY A 288 11.35 12.68 9.88
C GLY A 288 9.96 12.85 10.50
N PRO A 289 9.31 13.97 10.21
CA PRO A 289 7.91 14.14 10.56
C PRO A 289 7.00 13.31 9.64
N SER A 290 5.75 13.13 10.05
CA SER A 290 4.60 12.78 9.22
C SER A 290 3.50 13.85 9.36
N MET A 291 2.47 13.79 8.52
CA MET A 291 1.33 14.71 8.56
C MET A 291 0.04 13.91 8.58
N HIS A 292 -0.84 14.24 9.52
CA HIS A 292 -2.14 13.60 9.70
C HIS A 292 -3.11 14.63 10.27
N ASP A 293 -4.34 14.66 9.75
CA ASP A 293 -5.45 15.38 10.37
C ASP A 293 -5.93 14.54 11.58
N LEU A 294 -5.60 14.98 12.80
CA LEU A 294 -5.89 14.22 14.02
C LEU A 294 -7.26 14.56 14.62
N ASP A 295 -7.89 15.65 14.19
CA ASP A 295 -9.16 16.12 14.73
C ASP A 295 -10.27 16.36 13.67
N ASP A 296 -10.03 15.93 12.43
CA ASP A 296 -10.94 15.94 11.28
C ASP A 296 -11.45 17.35 10.94
N ASP A 297 -10.56 18.35 11.07
CA ASP A 297 -10.88 19.74 10.75
C ASP A 297 -10.52 20.15 9.30
N GLY A 298 -9.89 19.23 8.55
CA GLY A 298 -9.43 19.42 7.18
C GLY A 298 -8.03 20.02 7.06
N VAL A 299 -7.34 20.26 8.17
CA VAL A 299 -5.97 20.79 8.24
C VAL A 299 -5.09 19.77 8.97
N PRO A 300 -4.02 19.25 8.33
CA PRO A 300 -3.19 18.25 8.99
C PRO A 300 -2.29 18.85 10.08
N GLU A 301 -2.18 18.15 11.20
CA GLU A 301 -1.09 18.32 12.15
C GLU A 301 0.21 17.69 11.62
N VAL A 302 1.33 18.20 12.13
CA VAL A 302 2.65 17.59 11.90
C VAL A 302 3.05 16.77 13.13
N ILE A 303 3.35 15.50 12.93
CA ILE A 303 3.76 14.59 14.00
C ILE A 303 5.24 14.26 13.85
N TRP A 304 5.98 14.32 14.95
CA TRP A 304 7.39 13.90 15.00
C TRP A 304 7.65 13.06 16.25
N ASP A 305 7.75 11.73 16.04
CA ASP A 305 7.73 10.72 17.09
C ASP A 305 6.43 10.82 17.92
N ARG A 306 6.48 11.46 19.10
CA ARG A 306 5.30 11.72 19.96
C ARG A 306 4.88 13.19 19.97
N PHE A 307 5.69 14.09 19.42
CA PHE A 307 5.34 15.51 19.38
C PHE A 307 4.31 15.76 18.29
N VAL A 308 3.31 16.58 18.59
CA VAL A 308 2.30 17.07 17.66
C VAL A 308 2.45 18.57 17.55
N TYR A 309 2.45 19.08 16.32
CA TYR A 309 2.48 20.50 16.00
C TYR A 309 1.26 20.84 15.15
N ASP A 310 0.63 21.98 15.42
CA ASP A 310 -0.37 22.52 14.51
C ASP A 310 0.26 22.96 13.17
N SER A 311 -0.59 23.30 12.20
CA SER A 311 -0.18 23.81 10.89
C SER A 311 0.66 25.10 10.94
N GLY A 312 0.57 25.87 12.03
CA GLY A 312 1.38 27.07 12.31
C GLY A 312 2.75 26.79 12.93
N GLY A 313 3.05 25.52 13.22
CA GLY A 313 4.28 25.06 13.84
C GLY A 313 4.31 25.24 15.36
N CYS A 314 3.18 25.43 16.04
CA CYS A 314 3.11 25.43 17.50
C CYS A 314 3.03 23.99 18.02
N VAL A 315 3.96 23.61 18.90
CA VAL A 315 3.90 22.30 19.56
C VAL A 315 2.72 22.27 20.54
N LEU A 316 1.84 21.28 20.39
CA LEU A 316 0.63 21.12 21.19
C LEU A 316 0.91 20.35 22.49
N ASN A 317 1.89 19.44 22.48
CA ASN A 317 2.29 18.63 23.62
C ASN A 317 3.79 18.75 23.96
N PRO A 318 4.28 19.94 24.40
CA PRO A 318 5.70 20.16 24.68
C PRO A 318 6.28 19.28 25.82
N GLY A 319 5.43 18.62 26.59
CA GLY A 319 5.82 17.68 27.65
C GLY A 319 6.17 16.27 27.16
N ALA A 320 5.90 15.95 25.88
CA ALA A 320 6.24 14.66 25.29
C ALA A 320 7.76 14.43 25.22
N SER A 321 8.16 13.20 24.88
CA SER A 321 9.57 12.81 24.81
C SER A 321 9.89 12.16 23.48
N TYR A 322 11.09 12.45 22.96
CA TYR A 322 11.60 11.82 21.75
C TYR A 322 12.19 10.45 22.06
N THR A 323 11.78 9.44 21.29
CA THR A 323 12.27 8.08 21.44
C THR A 323 13.42 7.80 20.48
N ASN A 324 14.64 7.82 21.00
CA ASN A 324 15.82 7.50 20.20
C ASN A 324 16.06 5.99 20.12
N TYR A 325 15.45 5.34 19.13
CA TYR A 325 15.71 3.95 18.80
C TYR A 325 16.87 3.84 17.80
N LEU A 326 17.92 3.10 18.18
CA LEU A 326 19.10 2.77 17.36
C LEU A 326 19.89 3.98 16.78
N ARG A 327 19.70 5.20 17.32
CA ARG A 327 20.19 6.47 16.74
C ARG A 327 19.58 6.83 15.39
N LEU A 328 18.34 6.41 15.19
CA LEU A 328 17.54 6.63 13.99
C LEU A 328 16.15 7.18 14.32
N GLY A 329 15.69 7.02 15.56
CA GLY A 329 14.36 7.40 15.97
C GLY A 329 13.30 6.35 15.61
N LEU A 330 12.06 6.67 15.91
CA LEU A 330 10.88 5.93 15.48
C LEU A 330 10.03 6.85 14.63
N PHE A 331 9.63 6.35 13.47
CA PHE A 331 8.66 7.01 12.60
C PHE A 331 7.28 6.84 13.23
N SER A 332 6.47 7.89 13.15
CA SER A 332 5.09 7.87 13.61
C SER A 332 4.24 7.03 12.65
N VAL A 333 3.50 6.07 13.18
CA VAL A 333 2.50 5.28 12.45
C VAL A 333 1.16 5.69 12.98
N ILE A 334 0.35 6.33 12.14
CA ILE A 334 -0.95 6.86 12.52
C ILE A 334 -1.99 6.32 11.55
N ALA A 335 -3.04 5.72 12.10
CA ALA A 335 -4.18 5.17 11.38
C ALA A 335 -5.33 4.97 12.38
N ASP A 336 -6.57 5.03 11.90
CA ASP A 336 -7.73 4.50 12.62
C ASP A 336 -7.62 2.98 12.61
N VAL A 337 -7.13 2.40 13.71
CA VAL A 337 -6.83 0.96 13.79
C VAL A 337 -7.93 0.16 14.47
N ASP A 338 -8.76 0.81 15.27
CA ASP A 338 -9.91 0.19 15.95
C ASP A 338 -11.27 0.59 15.36
N ALA A 339 -11.27 1.25 14.20
CA ALA A 339 -12.43 1.57 13.38
C ALA A 339 -13.47 2.44 14.11
N ASP A 340 -13.00 3.42 14.89
CA ASP A 340 -13.84 4.35 15.65
C ASP A 340 -13.99 5.75 15.03
N ASP A 341 -13.52 5.91 13.78
CA ASP A 341 -13.46 7.15 13.01
C ASP A 341 -12.48 8.20 13.59
N ALA A 342 -11.60 7.82 14.53
CA ALA A 342 -10.47 8.63 14.98
C ALA A 342 -9.13 7.92 14.69
N PRO A 343 -8.05 8.65 14.41
CA PRO A 343 -6.75 8.03 14.18
C PRO A 343 -5.93 7.88 15.47
N GLU A 344 -5.29 6.71 15.63
CA GLU A 344 -4.40 6.43 16.75
C GLU A 344 -2.93 6.53 16.33
N LEU A 345 -2.09 7.02 17.24
CA LEU A 345 -0.65 6.80 17.16
C LEU A 345 -0.34 5.36 17.61
N VAL A 346 0.07 4.53 16.67
CA VAL A 346 0.48 3.15 16.93
C VAL A 346 1.98 3.07 17.16
N ARG A 347 2.36 2.40 18.24
CA ARG A 347 3.74 2.29 18.68
C ARG A 347 4.10 0.86 19.08
N PRO A 348 5.40 0.54 19.21
CA PRO A 348 5.83 -0.79 19.66
C PRO A 348 5.31 -1.17 21.04
N ASP A 349 4.96 -0.16 21.84
CA ASP A 349 4.59 -0.25 23.24
C ASP A 349 3.11 0.13 23.50
N GLY A 350 2.29 0.36 22.47
CA GLY A 350 0.90 0.69 22.69
C GLY A 350 0.18 1.28 21.48
N VAL A 351 -1.13 1.36 21.61
CA VAL A 351 -2.01 2.20 20.80
C VAL A 351 -2.37 3.44 21.62
N TYR A 352 -2.35 4.61 21.00
CA TYR A 352 -2.53 5.88 21.70
C TYR A 352 -3.50 6.79 20.95
N ARG A 353 -4.55 7.23 21.62
CA ARG A 353 -5.51 8.21 21.12
C ARG A 353 -5.06 9.63 21.39
N TRP A 354 -5.33 10.53 20.44
CA TRP A 354 -5.10 11.95 20.62
C TRP A 354 -6.21 12.58 21.49
N THR A 355 -5.83 13.37 22.49
CA THR A 355 -6.78 14.05 23.39
C THR A 355 -7.02 15.52 23.04
N GLY A 356 -6.41 16.02 21.95
CA GLY A 356 -6.31 17.45 21.65
C GLY A 356 -5.13 18.16 22.32
N SER A 357 -4.42 17.48 23.24
CA SER A 357 -3.29 18.10 23.96
C SER A 357 -2.15 17.14 24.32
N ASP A 358 -2.42 15.83 24.36
CA ASP A 358 -1.40 14.79 24.50
C ASP A 358 -1.94 13.44 24.01
N TRP A 359 -1.03 12.46 23.89
CA TRP A 359 -1.34 11.07 23.60
C TRP A 359 -1.74 10.33 24.87
N GLU A 360 -2.94 9.74 24.88
CA GLU A 360 -3.41 8.86 25.94
C GLU A 360 -3.38 7.42 25.44
N ARG A 361 -2.74 6.52 26.21
CA ARG A 361 -2.67 5.11 25.82
C ARG A 361 -4.03 4.45 25.98
N GLU A 362 -4.45 3.70 24.98
CA GLU A 362 -5.72 3.03 24.99
C GLU A 362 -5.84 1.99 26.10
N ALA A 363 -7.01 1.96 26.74
CA ALA A 363 -7.24 1.17 27.94
C ALA A 363 -7.28 -0.34 27.67
N TYR A 364 -7.57 -0.72 26.42
CA TYR A 364 -7.56 -2.12 25.99
C TYR A 364 -6.15 -2.69 25.81
N TRP A 365 -5.09 -1.87 25.77
CA TRP A 365 -3.73 -2.38 25.71
C TRP A 365 -3.34 -3.07 27.03
N ALA A 366 -3.30 -4.40 27.02
CA ALA A 366 -3.09 -5.23 28.20
C ALA A 366 -2.33 -6.55 27.86
N PRO A 367 -1.08 -6.46 27.37
CA PRO A 367 -0.33 -7.64 26.98
C PRO A 367 0.01 -8.53 28.18
N THR A 368 -0.16 -9.85 28.02
CA THR A 368 0.27 -10.82 29.03
C THR A 368 1.79 -11.05 29.02
N ASP A 369 2.43 -10.88 27.86
CA ASP A 369 3.90 -10.95 27.68
C ASP A 369 4.46 -9.54 27.42
N VAL A 370 4.46 -8.71 28.46
CA VAL A 370 4.94 -7.33 28.43
C VAL A 370 6.38 -7.22 27.89
N ALA A 371 7.25 -8.19 28.22
CA ALA A 371 8.66 -8.12 27.87
C ALA A 371 8.93 -8.23 26.36
N ASN A 372 8.08 -8.95 25.63
CA ASN A 372 8.15 -9.03 24.17
C ASN A 372 7.20 -8.03 23.50
N ALA A 373 5.97 -7.87 24.03
CA ALA A 373 4.96 -7.01 23.45
C ALA A 373 5.40 -5.54 23.43
N GLU A 374 6.04 -5.05 24.50
CA GLU A 374 6.45 -3.64 24.63
C GLU A 374 7.93 -3.42 24.24
N ARG A 375 8.55 -4.37 23.54
CA ARG A 375 9.93 -4.20 23.07
C ARG A 375 9.98 -3.18 21.94
N LEU A 376 10.75 -2.11 22.11
CA LEU A 376 10.96 -1.08 21.08
C LEU A 376 11.41 -1.69 19.74
N GLY A 377 10.87 -1.15 18.66
CA GLY A 377 11.10 -1.58 17.30
C GLY A 377 10.46 -0.63 16.31
N HIS A 378 10.68 -0.83 15.01
CA HIS A 378 9.92 -0.13 13.99
C HIS A 378 8.55 -0.79 13.80
N VAL A 379 7.54 0.01 13.49
CA VAL A 379 6.13 -0.40 13.44
C VAL A 379 5.59 -0.33 12.02
N ALA A 380 4.68 -1.24 11.70
CA ALA A 380 3.68 -1.09 10.64
C ALA A 380 2.34 -1.65 11.15
N VAL A 381 1.26 -1.30 10.48
CA VAL A 381 -0.08 -1.81 10.77
C VAL A 381 -0.74 -2.31 9.49
N ALA A 382 -1.53 -3.37 9.60
CA ALA A 382 -2.44 -3.85 8.57
C ALA A 382 -3.41 -4.86 9.18
N ASP A 383 -4.51 -5.14 8.49
CA ASP A 383 -5.41 -6.25 8.81
C ASP A 383 -4.80 -7.57 8.30
N PHE A 384 -4.35 -8.43 9.24
CA PHE A 384 -3.81 -9.76 8.98
C PHE A 384 -4.87 -10.86 9.18
N GLY A 385 -6.14 -10.47 9.34
CA GLY A 385 -7.28 -11.36 9.52
C GLY A 385 -7.74 -11.51 10.97
N ASP A 386 -8.83 -12.24 11.14
CA ASP A 386 -9.49 -12.36 12.44
C ASP A 386 -8.76 -13.33 13.38
N PHE A 387 -8.32 -12.81 14.53
CA PHE A 387 -7.74 -13.62 15.60
C PHE A 387 -8.76 -13.89 16.71
N GLU A 388 -8.77 -15.10 17.28
CA GLU A 388 -9.66 -15.42 18.39
C GLU A 388 -9.43 -14.44 19.56
N GLY A 389 -10.49 -13.74 19.96
CA GLY A 389 -10.46 -12.78 21.06
C GLY A 389 -10.06 -11.35 20.68
N SER A 390 -9.82 -11.04 19.39
CA SER A 390 -9.84 -9.67 18.87
C SER A 390 -11.16 -9.35 18.17
N THR A 391 -11.42 -8.06 17.96
CA THR A 391 -12.55 -7.60 17.15
C THR A 391 -12.22 -7.79 15.66
N PRO A 392 -13.08 -8.46 14.88
CA PRO A 392 -12.89 -8.61 13.44
C PRO A 392 -12.74 -7.28 12.70
N GLY A 393 -11.83 -7.24 11.73
CA GLY A 393 -11.57 -6.05 10.90
C GLY A 393 -10.69 -4.97 11.55
N HIS A 394 -10.27 -5.14 12.81
CA HIS A 394 -9.24 -4.28 13.39
C HIS A 394 -7.88 -4.62 12.79
N ALA A 395 -6.99 -3.63 12.70
CA ALA A 395 -5.62 -3.88 12.25
C ALA A 395 -4.79 -4.57 13.34
N GLU A 396 -3.80 -5.37 12.92
CA GLU A 396 -2.71 -5.83 13.77
C GLU A 396 -1.45 -4.97 13.61
N ILE A 397 -0.59 -5.06 14.62
CA ILE A 397 0.62 -4.29 14.79
C ILE A 397 1.82 -5.19 14.53
N VAL A 398 2.59 -4.85 13.49
CA VAL A 398 3.85 -5.48 13.17
C VAL A 398 4.98 -4.73 13.84
N VAL A 399 5.91 -5.44 14.50
CA VAL A 399 7.10 -4.82 15.07
C VAL A 399 8.37 -5.57 14.72
N ALA A 400 9.28 -4.89 14.01
CA ALA A 400 10.66 -5.32 13.81
C ALA A 400 11.54 -4.71 14.92
N SER A 401 12.09 -5.56 15.79
CA SER A 401 12.73 -5.15 17.04
C SER A 401 14.13 -5.74 17.22
N ALA A 402 15.06 -4.89 17.64
CA ALA A 402 16.36 -5.30 18.15
C ALA A 402 16.23 -5.73 19.63
N PRO A 403 17.22 -6.42 20.20
CA PRO A 403 17.22 -6.78 21.62
C PRO A 403 17.09 -5.57 22.58
N SER A 404 17.59 -4.40 22.18
CA SER A 404 17.49 -3.15 22.94
C SER A 404 17.56 -1.92 22.02
N SER A 405 17.17 -0.75 22.52
CA SER A 405 17.23 0.53 21.78
C SER A 405 18.65 1.00 21.41
N SER A 406 19.69 0.41 22.00
CA SER A 406 21.09 0.73 21.69
C SER A 406 21.88 -0.47 21.15
N SER A 407 21.17 -1.52 20.71
CA SER A 407 21.79 -2.74 20.20
C SER A 407 22.78 -2.44 19.06
N PRO A 408 23.99 -3.04 19.08
CA PRO A 408 24.95 -2.93 17.98
C PRO A 408 24.43 -3.63 16.73
N ALA A 409 25.01 -3.29 15.57
CA ALA A 409 24.64 -3.86 14.28
C ALA A 409 24.83 -5.39 14.17
N THR A 410 25.56 -5.98 15.12
CA THR A 410 25.80 -7.43 15.26
C THR A 410 24.76 -8.15 16.11
N ASP A 411 23.75 -7.45 16.65
CA ASP A 411 22.67 -8.12 17.35
C ASP A 411 21.65 -8.69 16.36
N ASN A 412 20.89 -9.70 16.82
CA ASN A 412 19.87 -10.37 16.05
C ASN A 412 18.50 -9.87 16.48
N GLY A 413 17.84 -9.17 15.56
CA GLY A 413 16.47 -8.69 15.72
C GLY A 413 15.45 -9.79 15.52
N THR A 414 14.20 -9.44 15.81
CA THR A 414 13.02 -10.29 15.71
C THR A 414 11.86 -9.52 15.10
N VAL A 415 10.97 -10.21 14.42
CA VAL A 415 9.67 -9.68 13.97
C VAL A 415 8.55 -10.31 14.80
N ARG A 416 7.52 -9.53 15.13
CA ARG A 416 6.28 -10.02 15.76
C ARG A 416 5.06 -9.33 15.17
N VAL A 417 3.92 -10.00 15.21
CA VAL A 417 2.59 -9.41 14.94
C VAL A 417 1.73 -9.52 16.19
N MET A 418 1.00 -8.46 16.51
CA MET A 418 0.20 -8.34 17.72
C MET A 418 -1.19 -7.79 17.42
N THR A 419 -2.20 -8.23 18.16
CA THR A 419 -3.48 -7.52 18.21
C THR A 419 -3.34 -6.16 18.90
N LEU A 420 -4.35 -5.31 18.81
CA LEU A 420 -4.38 -4.00 19.46
C LEU A 420 -4.30 -4.07 20.99
N GLU A 421 -4.68 -5.20 21.61
CA GLU A 421 -4.48 -5.43 23.05
C GLU A 421 -3.04 -5.81 23.44
N GLY A 422 -2.15 -5.92 22.45
CA GLY A 422 -0.74 -6.29 22.63
C GLY A 422 -0.49 -7.80 22.75
N ARG A 423 -1.48 -8.65 22.40
CA ARG A 423 -1.28 -10.10 22.36
C ARG A 423 -0.50 -10.47 21.10
N ILE A 424 0.64 -11.14 21.28
CA ILE A 424 1.44 -11.65 20.17
C ILE A 424 0.72 -12.83 19.53
N VAL A 425 0.37 -12.69 18.24
CA VAL A 425 -0.30 -13.72 17.43
C VAL A 425 0.66 -14.40 16.45
N PHE A 426 1.80 -13.77 16.17
CA PHE A 426 2.87 -14.35 15.35
C PHE A 426 4.24 -13.92 15.87
N GLY A 427 5.15 -14.89 16.02
CA GLY A 427 6.48 -14.67 16.56
C GLY A 427 6.56 -14.51 18.10
N PRO A 428 7.60 -13.86 18.63
CA PRO A 428 8.68 -13.20 17.90
C PRO A 428 9.55 -14.19 17.11
N ILE A 429 9.67 -13.99 15.79
CA ILE A 429 10.52 -14.81 14.91
C ILE A 429 11.86 -14.12 14.75
N ALA A 430 12.95 -14.86 14.94
CA ALA A 430 14.29 -14.34 14.70
C ALA A 430 14.52 -14.03 13.23
N LEU A 431 15.10 -12.87 12.94
CA LEU A 431 15.52 -12.54 11.58
C LEU A 431 16.56 -13.57 11.10
N PRO A 432 16.50 -14.05 9.84
CA PRO A 432 17.49 -14.96 9.30
C PRO A 432 18.91 -14.36 9.35
N ALA A 433 19.88 -15.21 9.72
CA ALA A 433 21.28 -14.83 9.86
C ALA A 433 22.18 -15.65 8.94
N ASP A 434 23.22 -15.01 8.40
CA ASP A 434 24.36 -15.68 7.78
C ASP A 434 25.58 -15.44 8.67
N GLY A 435 26.31 -16.50 9.03
CA GLY A 435 27.46 -16.39 9.94
C GLY A 435 27.12 -15.91 11.38
N GLY A 436 25.86 -16.03 11.80
CA GLY A 436 25.42 -15.75 13.19
C GLY A 436 24.87 -14.34 13.46
N PHE A 437 24.88 -13.46 12.45
CA PHE A 437 24.35 -12.10 12.57
C PHE A 437 23.23 -11.85 11.56
N ALA A 438 22.03 -11.56 12.04
CA ALA A 438 20.87 -11.20 11.25
C ALA A 438 20.75 -9.68 11.06
N GLY A 439 21.32 -8.89 11.97
CA GLY A 439 21.07 -7.46 12.06
C GLY A 439 19.84 -7.13 12.90
N ARG A 440 19.56 -5.84 13.05
CA ARG A 440 18.60 -5.30 14.03
C ARG A 440 17.16 -5.28 13.52
N GLY A 441 16.98 -5.27 12.20
CA GLY A 441 15.69 -5.17 11.53
C GLY A 441 15.29 -3.72 11.29
N GLY A 442 15.01 -3.36 10.04
CA GLY A 442 14.51 -2.05 9.65
C GLY A 442 12.98 -1.93 9.77
N PRO A 443 12.42 -0.78 9.38
CA PRO A 443 10.98 -0.60 9.25
C PRO A 443 10.32 -1.74 8.46
N PRO A 444 9.30 -2.41 9.02
CA PRO A 444 8.59 -3.45 8.30
C PRO A 444 7.77 -2.85 7.14
N THR A 445 7.67 -3.60 6.05
CA THR A 445 6.79 -3.29 4.92
C THR A 445 5.72 -4.38 4.85
N VAL A 446 4.47 -4.00 4.60
CA VAL A 446 3.36 -4.94 4.51
C VAL A 446 2.82 -4.94 3.08
N GLY A 447 2.48 -6.12 2.55
CA GLY A 447 1.91 -6.30 1.22
C GLY A 447 1.59 -7.76 0.93
N ASP A 448 0.85 -8.02 -0.14
CA ASP A 448 0.58 -9.37 -0.65
C ASP A 448 1.75 -9.79 -1.57
N PHE A 449 2.64 -10.63 -1.07
CA PHE A 449 3.90 -11.01 -1.72
C PHE A 449 3.81 -12.32 -2.50
N ASP A 450 2.80 -13.15 -2.27
CA ASP A 450 2.57 -14.39 -3.02
C ASP A 450 1.23 -14.47 -3.78
N GLY A 451 0.39 -13.44 -3.66
CA GLY A 451 -0.82 -13.25 -4.44
C GLY A 451 -2.02 -14.05 -3.93
N ASP A 452 -2.02 -14.46 -2.65
CA ASP A 452 -3.10 -15.24 -2.07
C ASP A 452 -4.24 -14.36 -1.48
N GLY A 453 -4.10 -13.03 -1.56
CA GLY A 453 -5.05 -12.05 -1.08
C GLY A 453 -4.88 -11.71 0.41
N ARG A 454 -3.88 -12.28 1.09
CA ARG A 454 -3.49 -11.93 2.46
C ARG A 454 -2.25 -11.05 2.43
N ARG A 455 -1.87 -10.57 3.61
CA ARG A 455 -0.78 -9.61 3.75
C ARG A 455 0.35 -10.29 4.50
N GLU A 456 1.55 -10.15 3.95
CA GLU A 456 2.78 -10.64 4.53
C GLU A 456 3.63 -9.46 5.02
N VAL A 457 4.62 -9.78 5.83
CA VAL A 457 5.53 -8.80 6.43
C VAL A 457 6.91 -8.96 5.83
N ALA A 458 7.46 -7.91 5.24
CA ALA A 458 8.84 -7.86 4.81
C ALA A 458 9.71 -7.04 5.76
N VAL A 459 10.88 -7.57 6.11
CA VAL A 459 11.88 -6.85 6.93
C VAL A 459 13.26 -7.00 6.31
N ALA A 460 13.93 -5.88 6.11
CA ALA A 460 15.35 -5.87 5.80
C ALA A 460 16.18 -6.05 7.07
N GLY A 461 16.87 -7.19 7.17
CA GLY A 461 17.96 -7.41 8.11
C GLY A 461 19.30 -6.95 7.53
N GLY A 462 20.37 -7.18 8.28
CA GLY A 462 21.74 -6.99 7.81
C GLY A 462 22.24 -8.09 6.87
N SER A 463 21.70 -9.31 7.00
CA SER A 463 22.12 -10.45 6.17
C SER A 463 21.13 -10.76 5.05
N PHE A 464 19.84 -10.56 5.29
CA PHE A 464 18.78 -10.93 4.37
C PHE A 464 17.66 -9.90 4.35
N TYR A 465 17.03 -9.76 3.19
CA TYR A 465 15.66 -9.29 3.07
C TYR A 465 14.74 -10.50 3.19
N THR A 466 13.81 -10.48 4.15
CA THR A 466 12.98 -11.65 4.47
C THR A 466 11.52 -11.27 4.48
N VAL A 467 10.70 -12.08 3.80
CA VAL A 467 9.25 -12.01 3.84
C VAL A 467 8.73 -13.09 4.76
N PHE A 468 7.88 -12.68 5.69
CA PHE A 468 7.25 -13.48 6.71
C PHE A 468 5.77 -13.57 6.43
N ASP A 469 5.24 -14.77 6.52
CA ASP A 469 3.85 -15.09 6.25
C ASP A 469 3.29 -15.87 7.44
N LEU A 470 2.12 -15.44 7.90
CA LEU A 470 1.41 -16.05 9.03
C LEU A 470 0.88 -17.44 8.66
N ASP A 471 0.48 -17.66 7.41
CA ASP A 471 0.06 -18.98 6.91
C ASP A 471 1.25 -19.95 6.84
N CYS A 472 2.47 -19.43 6.73
CA CYS A 472 3.70 -20.20 6.87
C CYS A 472 4.12 -20.51 8.32
N ASP A 473 3.36 -20.12 9.35
CA ASP A 473 3.60 -20.59 10.73
C ASP A 473 3.08 -22.02 10.97
N VAL A 474 3.58 -22.96 10.18
CA VAL A 474 3.26 -24.38 10.23
C VAL A 474 4.53 -25.23 10.19
N ASP A 475 4.44 -26.46 10.72
CA ASP A 475 5.57 -27.41 10.66
C ASP A 475 5.83 -27.92 9.25
N ALA A 476 4.79 -28.00 8.42
CA ALA A 476 4.90 -28.41 7.03
C ALA A 476 5.63 -27.33 6.19
N GLU A 477 6.26 -27.74 5.09
CA GLU A 477 6.84 -26.79 4.13
C GLU A 477 5.79 -26.16 3.21
N THR A 478 4.61 -26.77 3.13
CA THR A 478 3.47 -26.28 2.35
C THR A 478 2.19 -26.42 3.15
N ALA A 479 1.33 -25.42 3.06
CA ALA A 479 -0.03 -25.39 3.58
C ALA A 479 -0.87 -24.49 2.64
N PRO A 480 -2.22 -24.52 2.70
CA PRO A 480 -3.03 -23.50 2.03
C PRO A 480 -2.55 -22.11 2.46
N GLY A 481 -2.29 -21.21 1.50
CA GLY A 481 -1.71 -19.88 1.75
C GLY A 481 -0.20 -19.87 1.99
N CYS A 482 0.49 -21.02 2.07
CA CYS A 482 1.93 -21.06 2.26
C CYS A 482 2.64 -21.98 1.27
N THR A 483 3.40 -21.38 0.35
CA THR A 483 4.35 -22.08 -0.53
C THR A 483 5.79 -21.67 -0.20
N ARG A 484 6.24 -22.00 1.02
CA ARG A 484 7.57 -21.64 1.51
C ARG A 484 8.70 -22.32 0.74
N VAL A 485 9.80 -21.59 0.53
CA VAL A 485 11.06 -22.17 0.04
C VAL A 485 11.63 -23.19 1.04
N ALA A 486 11.85 -24.42 0.59
CA ALA A 486 12.34 -25.52 1.42
C ALA A 486 13.58 -25.17 2.26
N GLY A 487 13.59 -25.57 3.53
CA GLY A 487 14.68 -25.32 4.48
C GLY A 487 14.66 -23.95 5.19
N LEU A 488 13.70 -23.08 4.90
CA LEU A 488 13.47 -21.86 5.69
C LEU A 488 12.71 -22.15 6.99
N PRO A 489 12.90 -21.34 8.05
CA PRO A 489 12.21 -21.55 9.32
C PRO A 489 10.70 -21.29 9.21
N ARG A 490 9.97 -21.68 10.26
CA ARG A 490 8.53 -21.36 10.42
C ARG A 490 8.29 -19.86 10.29
N GLY A 491 7.17 -19.51 9.67
CA GLY A 491 6.72 -18.13 9.43
C GLY A 491 7.52 -17.37 8.37
N VAL A 492 8.51 -17.97 7.70
CA VAL A 492 9.24 -17.31 6.61
C VAL A 492 8.74 -17.87 5.28
N LEU A 493 8.19 -17.01 4.41
CA LEU A 493 7.79 -17.39 3.06
C LEU A 493 9.03 -17.56 2.16
N TRP A 494 9.84 -16.50 2.07
CA TRP A 494 11.12 -16.51 1.37
C TRP A 494 12.13 -15.53 1.97
N SER A 495 13.42 -15.74 1.66
CA SER A 495 14.50 -14.88 2.13
C SER A 495 15.60 -14.75 1.06
N ARG A 496 16.12 -13.52 0.86
CA ARG A 496 17.15 -13.20 -0.13
C ARG A 496 18.33 -12.50 0.52
N PRO A 497 19.59 -12.92 0.25
CA PRO A 497 20.77 -12.25 0.80
C PRO A 497 20.77 -10.76 0.45
N SER A 498 20.98 -9.92 1.46
CA SER A 498 21.15 -8.48 1.25
C SER A 498 22.52 -8.17 0.65
N GLN A 499 22.54 -7.24 -0.31
CA GLN A 499 23.78 -6.67 -0.85
C GLN A 499 24.30 -5.52 0.03
N ASP A 500 23.41 -4.83 0.74
CA ASP A 500 23.75 -3.79 1.71
C ASP A 500 23.76 -4.38 3.14
N ARG A 501 24.94 -4.38 3.76
CA ARG A 501 25.18 -4.89 5.12
C ARG A 501 25.61 -3.78 6.09
N SER A 502 25.43 -2.52 5.71
CA SER A 502 26.05 -1.39 6.42
C SER A 502 25.22 -0.88 7.60
N SER A 503 23.91 -0.75 7.40
CA SER A 503 22.99 -0.15 8.39
C SER A 503 22.24 -1.22 9.22
N ASN A 504 21.88 -2.34 8.58
CA ASN A 504 21.11 -3.46 9.14
C ASN A 504 19.71 -3.07 9.67
N VAL A 505 19.17 -1.96 9.16
CA VAL A 505 17.93 -1.27 9.59
C VAL A 505 17.27 -0.50 8.44
N THR A 506 17.51 -0.92 7.19
CA THR A 506 16.98 -0.27 5.99
C THR A 506 15.46 -0.50 5.87
N GLY A 507 14.69 0.50 5.46
CA GLY A 507 13.29 0.32 5.08
C GLY A 507 13.15 -0.12 3.62
N SER A 508 12.05 -0.79 3.27
CA SER A 508 11.70 -1.10 1.88
C SER A 508 10.41 -0.41 1.45
N SER A 509 10.18 -0.36 0.14
CA SER A 509 8.95 0.12 -0.47
C SER A 509 8.42 -0.95 -1.41
N VAL A 510 7.10 -1.07 -1.47
CA VAL A 510 6.34 -1.88 -2.43
C VAL A 510 5.50 -0.90 -3.25
N PHE A 511 5.33 -1.16 -4.55
CA PHE A 511 4.62 -0.30 -5.50
C PHE A 511 3.55 -1.08 -6.23
#